data_AF-A0A8E4N6A1-F1
#
_entry.id   AF-A0A8E4N6A1-F1
#
_cell.length_a   1.000
_cell.length_b   1.000
_cell.length_c   1.000
_cell.angle_alpha   90.00
_cell.angle_beta   90.00
_cell.angle_gamma   90.00
#
_symmetry.space_group_name_H-M   'P 1'
#
loop_
_entity.id
_entity.type
_entity.pdbx_description
1 polymer ?
#
loop_
_entity_poly.entity_id
_entity_poly.type
_entity_poly.pdbx_seq_one_letter_code
_entity_poly.pdbx_strand_id
1 'polypeptide(L)'
;MTDKFRSLLPPGAFHEERAQEQATTEHIIALDTNMVRKVKDAASCPAHLLPWLAWEHAVDFWDDSWTETQKRQVIKDAAYVHQHRGTAGAVRRSLGAVNLPTTVVEWWQDSPQAAPYTFRIEVHSSQGVSDALYHQIRQLTDRAKNLRSHLSKIDVLANIGMDGAFYISGATTAHIDVDIFAGESHG
;
A
#
# COMPACT_ATOMS: atom_id res chain seq x y z
N MET A 1 46.65 9.26 -0.99
CA MET A 1 47.53 9.33 -2.17
C MET A 1 46.90 10.33 -3.11
N THR A 2 47.53 11.49 -3.30
CA THR A 2 47.01 12.54 -4.18
C THR A 2 47.10 12.03 -5.61
N ASP A 3 45.96 11.80 -6.24
CA ASP A 3 45.92 11.35 -7.62
C ASP A 3 46.55 12.43 -8.50
N LYS A 4 47.66 12.10 -9.17
CA LYS A 4 48.48 13.08 -9.87
C LYS A 4 47.89 13.27 -11.26
N PHE A 5 47.36 14.47 -11.53
CA PHE A 5 46.79 14.83 -12.83
C PHE A 5 47.73 14.44 -13.99
N ARG A 6 47.25 13.59 -14.90
CA ARG A 6 48.01 13.10 -16.06
C ARG A 6 47.50 13.79 -17.32
N SER A 7 48.29 14.76 -17.79
CA SER A 7 48.03 15.49 -19.03
C SER A 7 48.00 14.55 -20.24
N LEU A 8 47.00 14.72 -21.10
CA LEU A 8 46.81 14.11 -22.41
C LEU A 8 47.52 14.93 -23.51
N LEU A 9 47.96 16.15 -23.21
CA LEU A 9 48.71 17.00 -24.13
C LEU A 9 50.14 16.45 -24.38
N PRO A 10 50.71 16.72 -25.56
CA PRO A 10 52.09 16.33 -25.85
C PRO A 10 53.10 17.01 -24.90
N PRO A 11 54.32 16.45 -24.76
CA PRO A 11 55.35 17.01 -23.88
C PRO A 11 55.77 18.46 -24.17
N GLY A 12 55.57 18.93 -25.40
CA GLY A 12 55.88 20.30 -25.84
C GLY A 12 54.79 21.35 -25.55
N ALA A 13 53.66 20.98 -24.94
CA ALA A 13 52.57 21.92 -24.65
C ALA A 13 52.97 23.01 -23.64
N PHE A 14 52.45 24.22 -23.85
CA PHE A 14 52.70 25.37 -22.99
C PHE A 14 52.05 25.20 -21.61
N HIS A 15 52.52 25.96 -20.63
CA HIS A 15 52.00 25.90 -19.27
C HIS A 15 50.50 26.26 -19.19
N GLU A 16 50.07 27.29 -19.91
CA GLU A 16 48.67 27.74 -19.93
C GLU A 16 47.74 26.68 -20.55
N GLU A 17 48.18 26.00 -21.60
CA GLU A 17 47.42 24.90 -22.23
C GLU A 17 47.20 23.75 -21.23
N ARG A 18 48.23 23.39 -20.46
CA ARG A 18 48.11 22.38 -19.40
C ARG A 18 47.23 22.83 -18.24
N ALA A 19 47.30 24.11 -17.85
CA ALA A 19 46.45 24.66 -16.81
C ALA A 19 44.97 24.62 -17.22
N GLN A 20 44.67 24.94 -18.48
CA GLN A 20 43.32 24.88 -19.03
C GLN A 20 42.80 23.44 -19.16
N GLU A 21 43.66 22.51 -19.61
CA GLU A 21 43.36 21.08 -19.64
C GLU A 21 43.00 20.55 -18.25
N GLN A 22 43.81 20.88 -17.24
CA GLN A 22 43.60 20.46 -15.86
C GLN A 22 42.27 21.00 -15.31
N ALA A 23 42.00 22.30 -15.43
CA ALA A 23 40.77 22.91 -14.94
C ALA A 23 39.50 22.31 -15.60
N THR A 24 39.58 21.96 -16.88
CA THR A 24 38.48 21.34 -17.62
C THR A 24 38.29 19.88 -17.22
N THR A 25 39.38 19.13 -17.12
CA THR A 25 39.35 17.69 -16.84
C THR A 25 38.96 17.40 -15.40
N GLU A 26 39.39 18.23 -14.44
CA GLU A 26 38.97 18.11 -13.03
C GLU A 26 37.45 18.18 -12.90
N HIS A 27 36.79 19.10 -13.63
CA HIS A 27 35.32 19.17 -13.65
C HIS A 27 34.68 17.93 -14.24
N ILE A 28 35.23 17.37 -15.32
CA ILE A 28 34.69 16.18 -15.98
C ILE A 28 34.83 14.95 -15.09
N ILE A 29 35.98 14.78 -14.44
CA ILE A 29 36.24 13.66 -13.52
C ILE A 29 35.41 13.78 -12.25
N ALA A 30 35.13 15.00 -11.79
CA ALA A 30 34.28 15.25 -10.63
C ALA A 30 32.80 14.88 -10.86
N LEU A 31 32.34 14.74 -12.11
CA LEU A 31 30.99 14.28 -12.41
C LEU A 31 30.80 12.83 -11.98
N ASP A 32 29.80 12.59 -11.15
CA ASP A 32 29.41 11.23 -10.75
C ASP A 32 28.75 10.48 -11.91
N THR A 33 29.57 9.77 -12.68
CA THR A 33 29.09 8.93 -13.80
C THR A 33 28.18 7.78 -13.35
N ASN A 34 28.19 7.43 -12.05
CA ASN A 34 27.31 6.40 -11.50
C ASN A 34 25.95 6.93 -11.09
N MET A 35 25.68 8.24 -11.19
CA MET A 35 24.40 8.84 -10.82
C MET A 35 23.22 8.13 -11.47
N VAL A 36 23.31 7.81 -12.76
CA VAL A 36 22.24 7.09 -13.49
C VAL A 36 21.97 5.71 -12.88
N ARG A 37 23.01 4.97 -12.47
CA ARG A 37 22.84 3.67 -11.81
C ARG A 37 22.23 3.83 -10.42
N LYS A 38 22.69 4.83 -9.65
CA LYS A 38 22.19 5.12 -8.31
C LYS A 38 20.69 5.43 -8.34
N VAL A 39 20.23 6.22 -9.31
CA VAL A 39 18.81 6.57 -9.44
C VAL A 39 17.92 5.37 -9.78
N LYS A 40 18.47 4.34 -10.43
CA LYS A 40 17.74 3.12 -10.81
C LYS A 40 17.68 2.05 -9.72
N ASP A 41 18.34 2.26 -8.58
CA ASP A 41 18.31 1.33 -7.47
C ASP A 41 17.61 1.97 -6.26
N ALA A 42 16.56 1.31 -5.76
CA ALA A 42 15.80 1.76 -4.61
C ALA A 42 16.63 1.87 -3.32
N ALA A 43 17.80 1.25 -3.20
CA ALA A 43 18.68 1.41 -2.04
C ALA A 43 19.58 2.66 -2.12
N SER A 44 20.06 3.01 -3.32
CA SER A 44 21.04 4.08 -3.52
C SER A 44 20.47 5.35 -4.16
N CYS A 45 19.22 5.32 -4.62
CA CYS A 45 18.55 6.47 -5.23
C CYS A 45 18.40 7.64 -4.24
N PRO A 46 18.72 8.88 -4.62
CA PRO A 46 18.46 10.06 -3.78
C PRO A 46 16.99 10.17 -3.37
N ALA A 47 16.72 10.54 -2.11
CA ALA A 47 15.36 10.53 -1.54
C ALA A 47 14.34 11.36 -2.34
N HIS A 48 14.77 12.50 -2.89
CA HIS A 48 13.93 13.39 -3.70
C HIS A 48 13.55 12.80 -5.07
N LEU A 49 14.24 11.75 -5.53
CA LEU A 49 13.95 11.05 -6.79
C LEU A 49 13.13 9.76 -6.61
N LEU A 50 12.91 9.32 -5.37
CA LEU A 50 12.12 8.13 -5.06
C LEU A 50 10.71 8.15 -5.67
N PRO A 51 9.96 9.29 -5.69
CA PRO A 51 8.64 9.32 -6.33
C PRO A 51 8.68 9.00 -7.82
N TRP A 52 9.72 9.47 -8.52
CA TRP A 52 9.89 9.21 -9.96
C TRP A 52 10.28 7.76 -10.23
N LEU A 53 11.12 7.19 -9.37
CA LEU A 53 11.45 5.77 -9.42
C LEU A 53 10.21 4.90 -9.14
N ALA A 54 9.38 5.27 -8.16
CA ALA A 54 8.12 4.59 -7.87
C ALA A 54 7.15 4.64 -9.05
N TRP A 55 7.06 5.78 -9.74
CA TRP A 55 6.28 5.92 -10.97
C TRP A 55 6.79 5.00 -12.08
N GLU A 56 8.10 4.94 -12.30
CA GLU A 56 8.72 4.02 -13.28
C GLU A 56 8.41 2.55 -12.96
N HIS A 57 8.43 2.18 -11.68
CA HIS A 57 8.07 0.84 -11.22
C HIS A 57 6.56 0.59 -11.15
N ALA A 58 5.72 1.52 -11.62
CA ALA A 58 4.27 1.41 -11.62
C ALA A 58 3.65 1.08 -10.25
N VAL A 59 4.22 1.64 -9.17
CA VAL A 59 3.73 1.46 -7.80
C VAL A 59 2.27 1.94 -7.68
N ASP A 60 1.40 1.09 -7.16
CA ASP A 60 -0.05 1.31 -7.14
C ASP A 60 -0.53 2.38 -6.14
N PHE A 61 0.20 2.56 -5.04
CA PHE A 61 -0.12 3.51 -3.99
C PHE A 61 1.16 4.15 -3.46
N TRP A 62 1.15 5.46 -3.36
CA TRP A 62 2.27 6.25 -2.90
C TRP A 62 1.77 7.34 -1.97
N ASP A 63 2.41 7.46 -0.81
CA ASP A 63 2.08 8.46 0.20
C ASP A 63 3.36 9.25 0.53
N ASP A 64 3.27 10.56 0.37
CA ASP A 64 4.40 11.44 0.63
C ASP A 64 4.75 11.55 2.12
N SER A 65 3.82 11.23 3.02
CA SER A 65 4.03 11.21 4.47
C SER A 65 4.85 10.00 4.95
N TRP A 66 5.05 8.99 4.10
CA TRP A 66 5.84 7.81 4.46
C TRP A 66 7.30 8.12 4.75
N THR A 67 7.87 7.35 5.67
CA THR A 67 9.31 7.35 5.92
C THR A 67 10.07 6.92 4.67
N GLU A 68 11.33 7.36 4.54
CA GLU A 68 12.17 6.97 3.40
C GLU A 68 12.33 5.45 3.29
N THR A 69 12.44 4.75 4.44
CA THR A 69 12.53 3.29 4.48
C THR A 69 11.29 2.63 3.92
N GLN A 70 10.08 3.10 4.28
CA GLN A 70 8.83 2.58 3.73
C GLN A 70 8.75 2.82 2.21
N LYS A 71 9.07 4.03 1.75
CA LYS A 71 9.11 4.38 0.32
C LYS A 71 10.02 3.45 -0.47
N ARG A 72 11.24 3.19 0.03
CA ARG A 72 12.20 2.28 -0.61
C ARG A 72 11.71 0.83 -0.59
N GLN A 73 11.07 0.39 0.48
CA GLN A 73 10.54 -0.98 0.61
C GLN A 73 9.42 -1.24 -0.41
N VAL A 74 8.47 -0.32 -0.54
CA VAL A 74 7.37 -0.45 -1.50
C VAL A 74 7.87 -0.55 -2.95
N ILE A 75 8.90 0.23 -3.32
CA ILE A 75 9.51 0.14 -4.66
C ILE A 75 10.15 -1.25 -4.88
N LYS A 76 10.87 -1.78 -3.89
CA LYS A 76 11.49 -3.12 -3.98
C LYS A 76 10.45 -4.23 -4.13
N ASP A 77 9.33 -4.10 -3.42
CA ASP A 77 8.27 -5.10 -3.42
C ASP A 77 7.39 -5.04 -4.68
N ALA A 78 7.40 -3.91 -5.41
CA ALA A 78 6.55 -3.66 -6.57
C ALA A 78 6.64 -4.78 -7.63
N ALA A 79 7.86 -5.16 -8.04
CA ALA A 79 8.06 -6.20 -9.06
C ALA A 79 7.42 -7.54 -8.67
N TYR A 80 7.59 -7.94 -7.41
CA TYR A 80 6.99 -9.16 -6.88
C TYR A 80 5.46 -9.05 -6.88
N VAL A 81 4.92 -7.92 -6.41
CA VAL A 81 3.47 -7.67 -6.37
C VAL A 81 2.89 -7.75 -7.78
N HIS A 82 3.50 -7.08 -8.77
CA HIS A 82 3.06 -7.12 -10.16
C HIS A 82 3.03 -8.54 -10.73
N GLN A 83 4.08 -9.33 -10.47
CA GLN A 83 4.18 -10.71 -10.96
C GLN A 83 3.09 -11.62 -10.38
N HIS A 84 2.62 -11.35 -9.16
CA HIS A 84 1.69 -12.21 -8.42
C HIS A 84 0.26 -11.64 -8.34
N ARG A 85 -0.02 -10.54 -9.04
CA ARG A 85 -1.37 -9.93 -9.07
C ARG A 85 -2.44 -10.96 -9.38
N GLY A 86 -3.58 -10.82 -8.72
CA GLY A 86 -4.71 -11.73 -8.88
C GLY A 86 -4.67 -12.98 -8.01
N THR A 87 -3.61 -13.17 -7.22
CA THR A 87 -3.53 -14.21 -6.20
C THR A 87 -3.90 -13.67 -4.82
N ALA A 88 -4.39 -14.54 -3.94
CA ALA A 88 -4.62 -14.18 -2.53
C ALA A 88 -3.32 -13.68 -1.85
N GLY A 89 -2.15 -14.19 -2.28
CA GLY A 89 -0.85 -13.74 -1.80
C GLY A 89 -0.47 -12.32 -2.23
N ALA A 90 -0.93 -11.84 -3.38
CA ALA A 90 -0.76 -10.44 -3.77
C ALA A 90 -1.67 -9.51 -2.96
N VAL A 91 -2.93 -9.91 -2.73
CA VAL A 91 -3.85 -9.14 -1.88
C VAL A 91 -3.27 -9.00 -0.47
N ARG A 92 -2.83 -10.10 0.15
CA ARG A 92 -2.20 -10.07 1.50
C ARG A 92 -0.98 -9.13 1.57
N ARG A 93 -0.11 -9.13 0.56
CA ARG A 93 1.06 -8.24 0.52
C ARG A 93 0.71 -6.78 0.27
N SER A 94 -0.26 -6.51 -0.62
CA SER A 94 -0.72 -5.15 -0.87
C SER A 94 -1.31 -4.49 0.38
N LEU A 95 -1.98 -5.29 1.22
CA LEU A 95 -2.51 -4.83 2.51
C LEU A 95 -1.41 -4.62 3.55
N GLY A 96 -0.25 -5.27 3.41
CA GLY A 96 0.90 -5.04 4.30
C GLY A 96 1.49 -3.63 4.22
N ALA A 97 1.17 -2.86 3.18
CA ALA A 97 1.50 -1.43 3.11
C ALA A 97 0.66 -0.59 4.09
N VAL A 98 -0.49 -1.12 4.53
CA VAL A 98 -1.29 -0.55 5.60
C VAL A 98 -0.66 -1.02 6.92
N ASN A 99 -0.33 -0.09 7.82
CA ASN A 99 0.29 -0.37 9.12
C ASN A 99 -0.67 -1.06 10.13
N LEU A 100 -1.54 -1.96 9.66
CA LEU A 100 -2.51 -2.69 10.47
C LEU A 100 -2.42 -4.19 10.16
N PRO A 101 -2.54 -5.08 11.17
CA PRO A 101 -2.64 -6.50 10.91
C PRO A 101 -3.91 -6.82 10.11
N THR A 102 -3.74 -7.35 8.91
CA THR A 102 -4.85 -7.73 8.02
C THR A 102 -4.83 -9.22 7.68
N THR A 103 -6.00 -9.84 7.72
CA THR A 103 -6.21 -11.24 7.31
C THR A 103 -7.18 -11.30 6.13
N VAL A 104 -6.85 -12.09 5.12
CA VAL A 104 -7.73 -12.34 3.97
C VAL A 104 -8.36 -13.72 4.13
N VAL A 105 -9.68 -13.77 4.28
CA VAL A 105 -10.49 -14.99 4.46
C VAL A 105 -11.27 -15.25 3.17
N GLU A 106 -11.03 -16.40 2.56
CA GLU A 106 -11.71 -16.83 1.34
C GLU A 106 -13.07 -17.46 1.65
N TRP A 107 -14.02 -17.46 0.69
CA TRP A 107 -15.39 -17.94 0.93
C TRP A 107 -15.49 -19.36 1.49
N TRP A 108 -14.56 -20.25 1.14
CA TRP A 108 -14.50 -21.64 1.65
C TRP A 108 -13.87 -21.78 3.04
N GLN A 109 -13.23 -20.72 3.54
CA GLN A 109 -12.65 -20.66 4.89
C GLN A 109 -13.63 -20.02 5.88
N ASP A 110 -14.69 -19.37 5.38
CA ASP A 110 -15.70 -18.72 6.20
C ASP A 110 -16.70 -19.73 6.78
N SER A 111 -17.23 -19.43 7.97
CA SER A 111 -18.22 -20.27 8.65
C SER A 111 -19.39 -19.42 9.16
N PRO A 112 -20.61 -19.54 8.58
CA PRO A 112 -21.00 -20.41 7.46
C PRO A 112 -20.31 -20.03 6.14
N GLN A 113 -20.24 -20.99 5.21
CA GLN A 113 -19.57 -20.80 3.93
C GLN A 113 -20.22 -19.67 3.11
N ALA A 114 -19.41 -18.71 2.66
CA ALA A 114 -19.90 -17.55 1.92
C ALA A 114 -20.17 -17.89 0.44
N ALA A 115 -20.71 -16.93 -0.31
CA ALA A 115 -21.01 -17.10 -1.73
C ALA A 115 -19.73 -17.42 -2.54
N PRO A 116 -19.78 -18.32 -3.54
CA PRO A 116 -18.62 -18.65 -4.36
C PRO A 116 -17.97 -17.42 -4.99
N TYR A 117 -16.63 -17.46 -5.13
CA TYR A 117 -15.81 -16.37 -5.68
C TYR A 117 -15.82 -15.08 -4.86
N THR A 118 -16.20 -15.15 -3.59
CA THR A 118 -16.11 -14.00 -2.68
C THR A 118 -14.99 -14.19 -1.65
N PHE A 119 -14.50 -13.07 -1.12
CA PHE A 119 -13.58 -13.07 0.01
C PHE A 119 -13.85 -11.82 0.85
N ARG A 120 -13.45 -11.90 2.12
CA ARG A 120 -13.52 -10.80 3.07
C ARG A 120 -12.16 -10.49 3.66
N ILE A 121 -12.00 -9.25 4.08
CA ILE A 121 -10.78 -8.78 4.73
C ILE A 121 -11.10 -8.46 6.17
N GLU A 122 -10.36 -9.05 7.09
CA GLU A 122 -10.38 -8.74 8.51
C GLU A 122 -9.23 -7.78 8.80
N VAL A 123 -9.55 -6.62 9.38
CA VAL A 123 -8.58 -5.60 9.77
C VAL A 123 -8.60 -5.51 11.28
N HIS A 124 -7.49 -5.85 11.92
CA HIS A 124 -7.37 -5.68 13.36
C HIS A 124 -6.89 -4.26 13.66
N SER A 125 -7.70 -3.48 14.38
CA SER A 125 -7.35 -2.11 14.76
C SER A 125 -7.67 -1.86 16.22
N SER A 126 -6.73 -1.30 16.98
CA SER A 126 -6.98 -0.85 18.36
C SER A 126 -7.67 0.52 18.43
N GLN A 127 -7.74 1.23 17.31
CA GLN A 127 -8.42 2.53 17.17
C GLN A 127 -9.56 2.43 16.15
N GLY A 128 -10.52 3.37 16.20
CA GLY A 128 -11.58 3.44 15.20
C GLY A 128 -11.01 3.54 13.78
N VAL A 129 -11.61 2.83 12.82
CA VAL A 129 -11.22 2.91 11.41
C VAL A 129 -11.86 4.15 10.80
N SER A 130 -11.03 5.05 10.25
CA SER A 130 -11.50 6.22 9.51
C SER A 130 -12.00 5.83 8.12
N ASP A 131 -12.88 6.65 7.56
CA ASP A 131 -13.38 6.49 6.18
C ASP A 131 -12.24 6.52 5.14
N ALA A 132 -11.23 7.37 5.36
CA ALA A 132 -10.04 7.44 4.51
C ALA A 132 -9.26 6.11 4.49
N LEU A 133 -9.09 5.48 5.65
CA LEU A 133 -8.43 4.18 5.76
C LEU A 133 -9.24 3.07 5.09
N TYR A 134 -10.57 3.08 5.24
CA TYR A 134 -11.46 2.16 4.54
C TYR A 134 -11.29 2.26 3.01
N HIS A 135 -11.32 3.48 2.48
CA HIS A 135 -11.13 3.72 1.05
C HIS A 135 -9.75 3.28 0.57
N GLN A 136 -8.70 3.52 1.37
CA GLN A 136 -7.35 3.07 1.07
C GLN A 136 -7.25 1.54 0.97
N ILE A 137 -7.78 0.81 1.95
CA ILE A 137 -7.80 -0.66 1.94
C ILE A 137 -8.55 -1.19 0.73
N ARG A 138 -9.70 -0.59 0.41
CA ARG A 138 -10.51 -0.98 -0.74
C ARG A 138 -9.76 -0.76 -2.06
N GLN A 139 -9.13 0.40 -2.25
CA GLN A 139 -8.33 0.70 -3.45
C GLN A 139 -7.15 -0.27 -3.62
N LEU A 140 -6.40 -0.54 -2.54
CA LEU A 140 -5.29 -1.49 -2.57
C LEU A 140 -5.77 -2.89 -2.95
N THR A 141 -6.89 -3.32 -2.36
CA THR A 141 -7.50 -4.63 -2.65
C THR A 141 -7.95 -4.73 -4.10
N ASP A 142 -8.64 -3.72 -4.62
CA ASP A 142 -9.17 -3.73 -5.98
C ASP A 142 -8.06 -3.75 -7.04
N ARG A 143 -6.90 -3.15 -6.75
CA ARG A 143 -5.72 -3.22 -7.64
C ARG A 143 -4.99 -4.56 -7.58
N ALA A 144 -4.99 -5.24 -6.44
CA ALA A 144 -4.28 -6.49 -6.25
C ALA A 144 -5.10 -7.74 -6.59
N LYS A 145 -6.43 -7.70 -6.41
CA LYS A 145 -7.32 -8.85 -6.63
C LYS A 145 -7.45 -9.18 -8.11
N ASN A 146 -7.87 -10.40 -8.41
CA ASN A 146 -8.23 -10.77 -9.77
C ASN A 146 -9.64 -10.24 -10.10
N LEU A 147 -10.00 -10.22 -11.39
CA LEU A 147 -11.33 -9.78 -11.83
C LEU A 147 -12.45 -10.73 -11.38
N ARG A 148 -12.14 -12.03 -11.24
CA ARG A 148 -13.13 -13.08 -10.89
C ARG A 148 -13.53 -13.11 -9.41
N SER A 149 -12.67 -12.65 -8.50
CA SER A 149 -12.90 -12.68 -7.06
C SER A 149 -13.44 -11.33 -6.60
N HIS A 150 -14.49 -11.35 -5.80
CA HIS A 150 -15.21 -10.16 -5.35
C HIS A 150 -15.03 -9.95 -3.84
N LEU A 151 -14.62 -8.74 -3.45
CA LEU A 151 -14.58 -8.34 -2.06
C LEU A 151 -16.03 -8.16 -1.55
N SER A 152 -16.46 -9.02 -0.63
CA SER A 152 -17.82 -8.99 -0.06
C SER A 152 -17.94 -7.98 1.08
N LYS A 153 -16.99 -8.00 2.02
CA LYS A 153 -16.96 -7.10 3.18
C LYS A 153 -15.55 -6.88 3.72
N ILE A 154 -15.38 -5.76 4.43
CA ILE A 154 -14.20 -5.45 5.23
C ILE A 154 -14.67 -5.42 6.68
N ASP A 155 -14.28 -6.43 7.46
CA ASP A 155 -14.61 -6.55 8.88
C ASP A 155 -13.51 -5.87 9.70
N VAL A 156 -13.88 -4.93 10.57
CA VAL A 156 -12.95 -4.28 11.49
C VAL A 156 -13.07 -4.94 12.85
N LEU A 157 -12.01 -5.64 13.26
CA LEU A 157 -11.92 -6.31 14.54
C LEU A 157 -11.17 -5.40 15.51
N ALA A 158 -11.91 -4.67 16.34
CA ALA A 158 -11.32 -3.89 17.42
C ALA A 158 -11.37 -4.69 18.73
N ASN A 159 -10.20 -5.06 19.25
CA ASN A 159 -10.08 -5.52 20.62
C ASN A 159 -9.98 -4.28 21.52
N ILE A 160 -11.11 -3.58 21.64
CA ILE A 160 -11.29 -2.59 22.70
C ILE A 160 -11.37 -3.43 23.97
N GLY A 161 -10.30 -3.42 24.78
CA GLY A 161 -10.28 -4.13 26.06
C GLY A 161 -11.60 -3.89 26.79
N MET A 162 -12.20 -4.97 27.31
CA MET A 162 -13.55 -5.00 27.88
C MET A 162 -13.68 -4.19 29.19
N ASP A 163 -13.39 -2.89 29.17
CA ASP A 163 -13.71 -1.92 30.22
C ASP A 163 -14.76 -0.91 29.71
N GLY A 164 -15.64 -1.33 28.81
CA GLY A 164 -16.77 -0.54 28.32
C GLY A 164 -18.09 -1.16 28.75
N ALA A 165 -18.88 -0.45 29.57
CA ALA A 165 -20.25 -0.86 29.85
C ALA A 165 -21.12 -0.62 28.61
N PHE A 166 -21.63 -1.69 28.01
CA PHE A 166 -22.61 -1.59 26.92
C PHE A 166 -24.02 -1.76 27.49
N TYR A 167 -24.88 -0.77 27.26
CA TYR A 167 -26.29 -0.82 27.66
C TYR A 167 -27.15 -1.18 26.45
N ILE A 168 -27.84 -2.31 26.52
CA ILE A 168 -28.83 -2.74 25.53
C ILE A 168 -30.21 -2.64 26.21
N SER A 169 -31.15 -1.95 25.57
CA SER A 169 -32.55 -1.90 25.99
C SER A 169 -33.44 -2.38 24.84
N GLY A 170 -34.49 -3.11 25.17
CA GLY A 170 -35.50 -3.57 24.22
C GLY A 170 -36.86 -3.73 24.91
N ALA A 171 -37.94 -3.49 24.18
CA ALA A 171 -39.30 -3.74 24.62
C ALA A 171 -39.98 -4.68 23.61
N THR A 172 -40.59 -5.75 24.12
CA THR A 172 -41.42 -6.66 23.33
C THR A 172 -42.88 -6.30 23.57
N THR A 173 -43.55 -5.79 22.53
CA THR A 173 -45.00 -5.56 22.57
C THR A 173 -45.69 -6.71 21.84
N ALA A 174 -46.60 -7.39 22.54
CA ALA A 174 -47.56 -8.30 21.94
C ALA A 174 -48.95 -7.70 22.12
N HIS A 175 -49.74 -7.65 21.06
CA HIS A 175 -51.14 -7.29 21.10
C HIS A 175 -51.95 -8.47 20.55
N ILE A 176 -53.05 -8.77 21.22
CA ILE A 176 -54.06 -9.73 20.78
C ILE A 176 -55.26 -8.88 20.35
N ASP A 177 -55.66 -9.04 19.09
CA ASP A 177 -56.94 -8.52 18.62
C ASP A 177 -58.01 -9.61 18.77
N VAL A 178 -59.19 -9.23 19.22
CA VAL A 178 -60.35 -10.12 19.36
C VAL A 178 -61.55 -9.42 18.72
N ASP A 179 -61.77 -9.74 17.45
CA ASP A 179 -62.97 -9.32 16.73
C ASP A 179 -64.16 -10.17 17.17
N ILE A 180 -65.09 -9.57 17.93
CA ILE A 180 -66.38 -10.17 18.27
C ILE A 180 -67.41 -9.66 17.27
N PHE A 181 -67.79 -10.50 16.30
CA PHE A 181 -68.88 -10.20 15.38
C PHE A 181 -70.21 -10.19 16.12
N ALA A 182 -70.95 -9.08 16.03
CA ALA A 182 -72.33 -9.01 16.51
C ALA A 182 -73.17 -10.01 15.71
N GLY A 183 -73.71 -11.02 16.40
CA GLY A 183 -74.58 -12.01 15.77
C GLY A 183 -75.77 -11.33 15.11
N GLU A 184 -76.05 -11.69 13.85
CA GLU A 184 -77.26 -11.26 13.16
C GLU A 184 -78.48 -11.71 13.99
N SER A 185 -79.28 -10.73 14.41
CA SER A 185 -80.59 -11.00 15.00
C SER A 185 -81.53 -11.46 13.90
N HIS A 186 -81.73 -12.77 13.79
CA HIS A 186 -82.87 -13.30 13.04
C HIS A 186 -84.17 -12.91 13.77
N GLY A 187 -84.92 -12.02 13.15
CA GLY A 187 -86.31 -11.66 13.46
C GLY A 187 -87.00 -11.23 12.19
#